data_AF-A0ABC8ECW3-F1
#
_entry.id   AF-A0ABC8ECW3-F1
#
_cell.length_a   1.000
_cell.length_b   1.000
_cell.length_c   1.000
_cell.angle_alpha   90.00
_cell.angle_beta   90.00
_cell.angle_gamma   90.00
#
_symmetry.space_group_name_H-M   'P 1'
#
loop_
_entity.id
_entity.type
_entity.pdbx_description
1 polymer ?
#
loop_
_entity_poly.entity_id
_entity_poly.type
_entity_poly.pdbx_seq_one_letter_code
_entity_poly.pdbx_strand_id
1 'polypeptide(L)'
;MKICVFYYSAKVKNFKRKQRIKYNSNIELIAKHINKDTSLKRQAVFLLGSLLYVQDTVNAATDTFGKIDKAGSTILGIVRKIGYWICIVGCILDIIKALMQGDTRNVAKIMMKYALAFSALYVFPWILDLIKSIF
;
A
#
# COMPACT_ATOMS: atom_id res chain seq x y z
N MET A 1 -19.24 -25.10 47.72
CA MET A 1 -18.35 -24.11 47.05
C MET A 1 -17.99 -24.45 45.60
N LYS A 2 -17.77 -25.71 45.21
CA LYS A 2 -17.41 -26.10 43.82
C LYS A 2 -18.49 -25.81 42.76
N ILE A 3 -19.78 -25.90 43.10
CA ILE A 3 -20.91 -25.74 42.15
C ILE A 3 -21.01 -24.29 41.62
N CYS A 4 -20.71 -23.29 42.45
CA CYS A 4 -20.73 -21.87 42.06
C CYS A 4 -19.62 -21.52 41.05
N VAL A 5 -18.45 -22.16 41.16
CA VAL A 5 -17.31 -21.94 40.25
C VAL A 5 -17.60 -22.49 38.85
N PHE A 6 -18.23 -23.68 38.76
CA PHE A 6 -18.66 -24.24 37.48
C PHE A 6 -19.71 -23.38 36.79
N TYR A 7 -20.69 -22.88 37.54
CA TYR A 7 -21.74 -22.00 37.01
C TYR A 7 -21.18 -20.67 36.49
N TYR A 8 -20.21 -20.08 37.22
CA TYR A 8 -19.50 -18.89 36.78
C TYR A 8 -18.69 -19.14 35.50
N SER A 9 -17.95 -20.25 35.42
CA SER A 9 -17.16 -20.60 34.22
C SER A 9 -18.04 -20.84 32.97
N ALA A 10 -19.19 -21.50 33.15
CA ALA A 10 -20.15 -21.75 32.07
C ALA A 10 -20.79 -20.45 31.56
N LYS A 11 -21.14 -19.54 32.48
CA LYS A 11 -21.69 -18.22 32.14
C LYS A 11 -20.67 -17.36 31.38
N VAL A 12 -19.41 -17.36 31.80
CA VAL A 12 -18.31 -16.66 31.11
C VAL A 12 -18.07 -17.26 29.70
N LYS A 13 -18.09 -18.59 29.57
CA LYS A 13 -17.95 -19.27 28.27
C LYS A 13 -19.09 -18.91 27.30
N ASN A 14 -20.32 -18.86 27.79
CA ASN A 14 -21.49 -18.47 27.01
C ASN A 14 -21.49 -16.98 26.62
N PHE A 15 -21.00 -16.11 27.49
CA PHE A 15 -20.82 -14.68 27.20
C PHE A 15 -19.75 -14.47 26.11
N LYS A 16 -18.59 -15.13 26.21
CA LYS A 16 -17.55 -15.12 25.18
C LYS A 16 -18.08 -15.64 23.84
N ARG A 17 -18.89 -16.71 23.85
CA ARG A 17 -19.51 -17.26 22.64
C ARG A 17 -20.47 -16.26 21.98
N LYS A 18 -21.34 -15.59 22.77
CA LYS A 18 -22.25 -14.55 22.26
C LYS A 18 -21.49 -13.35 21.68
N GLN A 19 -20.42 -12.90 22.33
CA GLN A 19 -19.57 -11.82 21.79
C GLN A 19 -18.91 -12.23 20.48
N ARG A 20 -18.38 -13.46 20.38
CA ARG A 20 -17.73 -13.95 19.15
C ARG A 20 -18.72 -14.05 17.97
N ILE A 21 -19.95 -14.51 18.23
CA ILE A 21 -21.02 -14.56 17.21
C ILE A 21 -21.40 -13.15 16.74
N LYS A 22 -21.61 -12.22 17.70
CA LYS A 22 -21.92 -10.82 17.37
C LYS A 22 -20.79 -10.15 16.60
N TYR A 23 -19.53 -10.44 16.94
CA TYR A 23 -18.37 -9.93 16.21
C TYR A 23 -18.32 -10.48 14.77
N ASN A 24 -18.43 -11.80 14.59
CA ASN A 24 -18.44 -12.41 13.26
C ASN A 24 -19.58 -11.89 12.38
N SER A 25 -20.80 -11.74 12.91
CA SER A 25 -21.92 -11.22 12.13
C SER A 25 -21.68 -9.78 11.67
N ASN A 26 -21.06 -8.93 12.51
CA ASN A 26 -20.72 -7.56 12.11
C ASN A 26 -19.63 -7.54 11.01
N ILE A 27 -18.62 -8.40 11.11
CA ILE A 27 -17.58 -8.54 10.08
C ILE A 27 -18.19 -8.98 8.74
N GLU A 28 -19.12 -9.93 8.76
CA GLU A 28 -19.84 -10.38 7.55
C GLU A 28 -20.68 -9.27 6.92
N LEU A 29 -21.36 -8.45 7.73
CA LEU A 29 -22.13 -7.30 7.24
C LEU A 29 -21.23 -6.23 6.60
N ILE A 30 -20.05 -5.99 7.17
CA ILE A 30 -19.03 -5.09 6.61
C ILE A 30 -18.50 -5.66 5.29
N ALA A 31 -18.14 -6.95 5.25
CA ALA A 31 -17.66 -7.61 4.04
C ALA A 31 -18.72 -7.59 2.91
N LYS A 32 -20.00 -7.77 3.25
CA LYS A 32 -21.11 -7.71 2.30
C LYS A 32 -21.30 -6.30 1.73
N HIS A 33 -21.14 -5.26 2.56
CA HIS A 33 -21.15 -3.87 2.09
C HIS A 33 -19.97 -3.56 1.17
N ILE A 34 -18.75 -3.97 1.55
CA ILE A 34 -17.54 -3.78 0.74
C ILE A 34 -17.66 -4.49 -0.61
N ASN A 35 -18.21 -5.71 -0.65
CA ASN A 35 -18.35 -6.47 -1.90
C ASN A 35 -19.49 -5.97 -2.80
N LYS A 36 -20.50 -5.29 -2.24
CA LYS A 36 -21.61 -4.70 -3.01
C LYS A 36 -21.16 -3.48 -3.81
N ASP A 37 -20.20 -2.73 -3.29
CA ASP A 37 -19.63 -1.55 -3.96
C ASP A 37 -18.41 -1.93 -4.82
N THR A 38 -18.43 -1.58 -6.11
CA THR A 38 -17.38 -1.96 -7.06
C THR A 38 -16.07 -1.21 -6.84
N SER A 39 -16.09 0.00 -6.27
CA SER A 39 -14.90 0.78 -5.94
C SER A 39 -14.23 0.24 -4.67
N LEU A 40 -15.01 0.05 -3.60
CA LEU A 40 -14.50 -0.51 -2.33
C LEU A 40 -14.01 -1.94 -2.50
N LYS A 41 -14.69 -2.75 -3.31
CA LYS A 41 -14.24 -4.10 -3.66
C LYS A 41 -12.87 -4.10 -4.34
N ARG A 42 -12.63 -3.20 -5.31
CA ARG A 42 -11.33 -3.10 -5.99
C ARG A 42 -10.22 -2.69 -5.02
N GLN A 43 -10.49 -1.74 -4.13
CA GLN A 43 -9.53 -1.32 -3.10
C GLN A 43 -9.23 -2.45 -2.11
N ALA A 44 -10.26 -3.16 -1.65
CA ALA A 44 -10.11 -4.29 -0.74
C ALA A 44 -9.32 -5.45 -1.39
N VAL A 45 -9.60 -5.78 -2.65
CA VAL A 45 -8.85 -6.81 -3.39
C VAL A 45 -7.40 -6.39 -3.61
N PHE A 46 -7.14 -5.10 -3.91
CA PHE A 46 -5.77 -4.58 -4.02
C PHE A 46 -5.00 -4.65 -2.70
N LEU A 47 -5.65 -4.26 -1.59
CA LEU A 47 -5.06 -4.33 -0.25
C LEU A 47 -4.81 -5.78 0.18
N LEU A 48 -5.78 -6.67 -0.01
CA LEU A 48 -5.62 -8.09 0.32
C LEU A 48 -4.57 -8.76 -0.57
N GLY A 49 -4.55 -8.47 -1.87
CA GLY A 49 -3.56 -9.02 -2.80
C GLY A 49 -2.14 -8.54 -2.48
N SER A 50 -1.95 -7.26 -2.18
CA SER A 50 -0.64 -6.74 -1.78
C SER A 50 -0.19 -7.29 -0.43
N LEU A 51 -1.10 -7.41 0.55
CA LEU A 51 -0.80 -7.98 1.85
C LEU A 51 -0.43 -9.47 1.76
N LEU A 52 -1.21 -10.25 1.00
CA LEU A 52 -0.95 -11.68 0.78
C LEU A 52 0.34 -11.91 0.01
N TYR A 53 0.66 -11.08 -0.99
CA TYR A 53 1.93 -11.16 -1.70
C TYR A 53 3.12 -10.92 -0.77
N VAL A 54 3.05 -9.88 0.07
CA VAL A 54 4.08 -9.59 1.08
C VAL A 54 4.18 -10.73 2.08
N GLN A 55 3.06 -11.29 2.53
CA GLN A 55 3.05 -12.38 3.50
C GLN A 55 3.61 -13.69 2.92
N ASP A 56 3.30 -14.02 1.66
CA ASP A 56 3.80 -15.22 0.98
C ASP A 56 5.31 -15.11 0.67
N THR A 57 5.75 -13.93 0.24
CA THR A 57 7.19 -13.68 0.03
C THR A 57 7.98 -13.68 1.35
N VAL A 58 7.39 -13.25 2.46
CA VAL A 58 8.07 -13.16 3.77
C VAL A 58 8.02 -14.47 4.58
N ASN A 59 6.89 -15.21 4.58
CA ASN A 59 6.74 -16.42 5.42
C ASN A 59 7.41 -17.68 4.85
N ALA A 60 7.66 -17.76 3.54
CA ALA A 60 8.18 -18.97 2.89
C ALA A 60 9.74 -19.06 2.85
N ALA A 61 10.49 -18.42 3.77
CA ALA A 61 11.95 -18.40 3.71
C ALA A 61 12.66 -18.67 5.05
N THR A 62 13.60 -19.60 5.00
CA THR A 62 14.68 -19.83 5.96
C THR A 62 15.78 -18.73 5.93
N ASP A 63 15.85 -17.91 4.87
CA ASP A 63 16.76 -16.76 4.72
C ASP A 63 15.98 -15.43 4.68
N THR A 64 15.94 -14.73 5.82
CA THR A 64 15.10 -13.55 6.05
C THR A 64 15.52 -12.32 5.23
N PHE A 65 16.80 -12.16 4.90
CA PHE A 65 17.33 -10.92 4.29
C PHE A 65 17.13 -10.82 2.78
N GLY A 66 17.40 -11.89 2.02
CA GLY A 66 17.34 -11.86 0.55
C GLY A 66 15.92 -11.66 -0.02
N LYS A 67 14.88 -12.10 0.70
CA LYS A 67 13.48 -11.88 0.27
C LYS A 67 12.94 -10.51 0.67
N ILE A 68 13.45 -9.88 1.73
CA ILE A 68 13.15 -8.47 2.06
C ILE A 68 13.63 -7.55 0.94
N ASP A 69 14.85 -7.76 0.42
CA ASP A 69 15.37 -7.00 -0.71
C ASP A 69 14.53 -7.24 -1.99
N LYS A 70 14.00 -8.47 -2.20
CA LYS A 70 13.10 -8.79 -3.31
C LYS A 70 11.72 -8.13 -3.19
N ALA A 71 11.16 -8.07 -1.99
CA ALA A 71 9.92 -7.36 -1.71
C ALA A 71 10.12 -5.84 -1.88
N GLY A 72 11.22 -5.30 -1.34
CA GLY A 72 11.60 -3.89 -1.45
C GLY A 72 11.78 -3.46 -2.91
N SER A 73 12.53 -4.23 -3.71
CA SER A 73 12.72 -3.94 -5.14
C SER A 73 11.42 -3.98 -5.94
N THR A 74 10.50 -4.89 -5.61
CA THR A 74 9.18 -4.96 -6.26
C THR A 74 8.32 -3.74 -5.93
N ILE A 75 8.26 -3.35 -4.64
CA ILE A 75 7.53 -2.14 -4.19
C ILE A 75 8.13 -0.90 -4.85
N LEU A 76 9.46 -0.79 -4.87
CA LEU A 76 10.17 0.31 -5.52
C LEU A 76 9.84 0.37 -7.02
N GLY A 77 9.73 -0.77 -7.69
CA GLY A 77 9.30 -0.88 -9.08
C GLY A 77 7.88 -0.34 -9.32
N ILE A 78 6.95 -0.67 -8.42
CA ILE A 78 5.56 -0.16 -8.47
C ILE A 78 5.55 1.37 -8.27
N VAL A 79 6.24 1.86 -7.23
CA VAL A 79 6.32 3.30 -6.94
C VAL A 79 6.95 4.07 -8.09
N ARG A 80 8.02 3.56 -8.70
CA ARG A 80 8.65 4.15 -9.89
C ARG A 80 7.69 4.24 -11.07
N LYS A 81 6.92 3.17 -11.34
CA LYS A 81 5.91 3.17 -12.41
C LYS A 81 4.80 4.19 -12.17
N ILE A 82 4.30 4.29 -10.93
CA ILE A 82 3.28 5.29 -10.56
C ILE A 82 3.87 6.70 -10.68
N GLY A 83 5.06 6.93 -10.14
CA GLY A 83 5.75 8.22 -10.21
C GLY A 83 6.05 8.70 -11.63
N TYR A 84 6.43 7.79 -12.54
CA TYR A 84 6.61 8.07 -13.97
C TYR A 84 5.34 8.65 -14.60
N TRP A 85 4.19 7.99 -14.40
CA TRP A 85 2.92 8.46 -14.94
C TRP A 85 2.47 9.78 -14.32
N ILE A 86 2.67 9.97 -13.02
CA ILE A 86 2.37 11.24 -12.34
C ILE A 86 3.23 12.37 -12.90
N CYS A 87 4.52 12.14 -13.12
CA CYS A 87 5.42 13.16 -13.69
C CYS A 87 5.01 13.54 -15.11
N ILE A 88 4.64 12.59 -15.96
CA ILE A 88 4.17 12.86 -17.33
C ILE A 88 2.87 13.66 -17.31
N VAL A 89 1.86 13.17 -16.58
CA VAL A 89 0.55 13.83 -16.53
C VAL A 89 0.68 15.23 -15.93
N GLY A 90 1.44 15.37 -14.83
CA GLY A 90 1.71 16.66 -14.22
C GLY A 90 2.43 17.63 -15.14
N CYS A 91 3.45 17.16 -15.86
CA CYS A 91 4.19 17.97 -16.83
C CYS A 91 3.28 18.48 -17.95
N ILE A 92 2.46 17.61 -18.54
CA ILE A 92 1.50 17.99 -19.60
C ILE A 92 0.52 19.04 -19.08
N LEU A 93 -0.05 18.85 -17.87
CA LEU A 93 -1.00 19.80 -17.29
C LEU A 93 -0.36 21.16 -17.02
N ASP A 94 0.86 21.21 -16.50
CA ASP A 94 1.57 22.47 -16.24
C ASP A 94 1.96 23.16 -17.55
N ILE A 95 2.35 22.41 -18.59
CA ILE A 95 2.61 22.97 -19.93
C ILE A 95 1.34 23.58 -20.51
N ILE A 96 0.21 22.87 -20.48
CA ILE A 96 -1.07 23.40 -20.97
C ILE A 96 -1.43 24.70 -20.23
N LYS A 97 -1.27 24.74 -18.89
CA LYS A 97 -1.52 25.95 -18.10
C LYS A 97 -0.61 27.11 -18.50
N ALA A 98 0.68 26.86 -18.73
CA ALA A 98 1.62 27.89 -19.16
C ALA A 98 1.27 28.43 -20.56
N LEU A 99 0.85 27.55 -21.47
CA LEU A 99 0.39 27.94 -22.81
C LEU A 99 -0.91 28.76 -22.75
N MET A 100 -1.86 28.40 -21.88
CA MET A 100 -3.09 29.18 -21.66
C MET A 100 -2.80 30.58 -21.10
N GLN A 101 -1.70 30.76 -20.37
CA GLN A 101 -1.24 32.05 -19.86
C GLN A 101 -0.40 32.83 -20.88
N GLY A 102 -0.16 32.28 -22.08
CA GLY A 102 0.66 32.89 -23.12
C GLY A 102 2.18 32.88 -22.81
N ASP A 103 2.60 32.20 -21.76
CA ASP A 103 4.00 32.17 -21.30
C ASP A 103 4.73 30.94 -21.84
N THR A 104 5.15 31.04 -23.09
CA THR A 104 5.91 29.98 -23.79
C THR A 104 7.35 29.84 -23.30
N ARG A 105 7.92 30.86 -22.64
CA ARG A 105 9.29 30.81 -22.09
C ARG A 105 9.38 29.91 -20.87
N ASN A 106 8.33 29.83 -20.07
CA ASN A 106 8.34 29.00 -18.86
C ASN A 106 8.18 27.50 -19.12
N VAL A 107 7.84 27.07 -20.34
CA VAL A 107 7.69 25.66 -20.70
C VAL A 107 8.99 24.87 -20.44
N ALA A 108 10.14 25.41 -20.81
CA ALA A 108 11.45 24.78 -20.54
C ALA A 108 11.71 24.61 -19.03
N LYS A 109 11.33 25.59 -18.22
CA LYS A 109 11.46 25.53 -16.75
C LYS A 109 10.56 24.45 -16.15
N ILE A 110 9.35 24.30 -16.68
CA ILE A 110 8.40 23.24 -16.28
C ILE A 110 8.97 21.87 -16.64
N MET A 111 9.48 21.70 -17.86
CA MET A 111 10.12 20.44 -18.27
C MET A 111 11.29 20.07 -17.37
N MET A 112 12.14 21.05 -17.02
CA MET A 112 13.29 20.81 -16.13
C MET A 112 12.86 20.43 -14.71
N LYS A 113 11.80 21.05 -14.16
CA LYS A 113 11.22 20.68 -12.85
C LYS A 113 10.82 19.21 -12.81
N TYR A 114 10.09 18.75 -13.83
CA TYR A 114 9.62 17.36 -13.90
C TYR A 114 10.73 16.38 -14.26
N ALA A 115 11.72 16.78 -15.06
CA ALA A 115 12.91 15.97 -15.33
C ALA A 115 13.74 15.75 -14.05
N LEU A 116 13.92 16.79 -13.22
CA LEU A 116 14.60 16.66 -11.94
C LEU A 116 13.82 15.77 -10.97
N ALA A 117 12.51 15.95 -10.85
CA ALA A 117 11.66 15.09 -10.01
C ALA A 117 11.71 13.62 -10.45
N PHE A 118 11.68 13.38 -11.77
CA PHE A 118 11.83 12.03 -12.33
C PHE A 118 13.22 11.45 -12.05
N SER A 119 14.28 12.25 -12.22
CA SER A 119 15.64 11.81 -11.93
C SER A 119 15.81 11.43 -10.46
N ALA A 120 15.22 12.18 -9.52
CA ALA A 120 15.26 11.86 -8.11
C ALA A 120 14.59 10.50 -7.83
N LEU A 121 13.43 10.22 -8.42
CA LEU A 121 12.73 8.93 -8.24
C LEU A 121 13.53 7.69 -8.70
N TYR A 122 14.43 7.85 -9.67
CA TYR A 122 15.18 6.74 -10.27
C TYR A 122 16.63 6.67 -9.78
N VAL A 123 17.30 7.81 -9.66
CA VAL A 123 18.71 7.93 -9.27
C VAL A 123 18.87 7.86 -7.76
N PHE A 124 17.94 8.43 -6.98
CA PHE A 124 18.07 8.45 -5.52
C PHE A 124 18.14 7.06 -4.88
N PRO A 125 17.30 6.08 -5.25
CA PRO A 125 17.44 4.73 -4.71
C PRO A 125 18.78 4.08 -5.06
N TRP A 126 19.31 4.34 -6.26
CA TRP A 126 20.63 3.85 -6.66
C TRP A 126 21.76 4.47 -5.82
N ILE A 127 21.66 5.76 -5.49
CA ILE A 127 22.60 6.43 -4.59
C ILE A 127 22.53 5.82 -3.18
N LEU A 128 21.33 5.53 -2.67
CA LEU A 128 21.16 4.89 -1.36
C LEU A 128 21.74 3.47 -1.35
N ASP A 129 21.55 2.71 -2.43
CA ASP A 129 22.15 1.38 -2.59
C ASP A 129 23.68 1.47 -2.66
N LEU A 130 24.23 2.50 -3.32
CA LEU A 130 25.68 2.76 -3.37
C LEU A 130 26.23 3.05 -1.97
N ILE A 131 25.55 3.90 -1.19
CA ILE A 131 25.94 4.20 0.20
C ILE A 131 25.88 2.93 1.05
N LYS A 132 24.81 2.14 0.94
CA LYS A 132 24.67 0.84 1.61
C LYS A 132 25.75 -0.17 1.21
N SER A 133 26.31 -0.07 0.00
CA SER A 133 27.41 -0.96 -0.42
C SER A 133 28.78 -0.52 0.09
N ILE A 134 28.95 0.76 0.44
CA ILE A 134 30.22 1.32 0.91
C ILE A 134 30.37 1.18 2.44
N PHE A 135 29.28 1.27 3.19
CA PHE A 135 29.22 1.16 4.65
C PHE A 135 28.68 -0.18 5.10
#